data_AF-A0A935T1Z2-F1
#
_entry.id   AF-A0A935T1Z2-F1
#
_cell.length_a   1.000
_cell.length_b   1.000
_cell.length_c   1.000
_cell.angle_alpha   90.00
_cell.angle_beta   90.00
_cell.angle_gamma   90.00
#
_symmetry.space_group_name_H-M   'P 1'
#
loop_
_entity.id
_entity.type
_entity.pdbx_description
1 polymer ?
#
loop_
_entity_poly.entity_id
_entity_poly.type
_entity_poly.pdbx_seq_one_letter_code
_entity_poly.pdbx_strand_id
1 'polypeptide(L)'
;MNPDPGAEPLPRFLEGLPQELAWVGMERFSCDAFMTVPIACNWKVVVDAFIETYHLHAVHPQMLAIADDVHTPITLYDKHTKFVQPYGVSSPRRNGTVSSQELWEAFVGNLGHRMGIPFADAREPGPHPPLARGQTMRDLLVGRIRAHLAGMGSIYAELDDHHVIDDFHYHLFPNAVINVFAGWFGLIRARPGATPDECLLDMWNFDLRREDLPEAHPRPVARDLSSEEIRALGPVLLQDLDLMPQVQRGLRQPGLTHFQLTRAEARIGRMHEVLERYLDPPAALRLPVD
;
A
#
# COMPACT_ATOMS: atom_id res chain seq x y z
N MET A 1 -15.06 -4.43 14.31
CA MET A 1 -16.20 -5.06 15.01
C MET A 1 -16.80 -6.09 14.07
N ASN A 2 -17.12 -7.29 14.56
CA ASN A 2 -17.82 -8.31 13.77
C ASN A 2 -19.23 -8.47 14.36
N PRO A 3 -20.31 -8.30 13.57
CA PRO A 3 -21.68 -8.42 14.07
C PRO A 3 -22.13 -9.87 14.33
N ASP A 4 -21.39 -10.87 13.83
CA ASP A 4 -21.72 -12.29 14.05
C ASP A 4 -21.30 -12.73 15.48
N PRO A 5 -22.24 -13.11 16.36
CA PRO A 5 -21.92 -13.58 17.71
C PRO A 5 -21.22 -14.94 17.73
N GLY A 6 -21.29 -15.72 16.65
CA GLY A 6 -20.60 -17.00 16.48
C GLY A 6 -19.21 -16.88 15.85
N ALA A 7 -18.77 -15.65 15.54
CA ALA A 7 -17.49 -15.41 14.89
C ALA A 7 -16.32 -15.96 15.71
N GLU A 8 -15.30 -16.44 15.01
CA GLU A 8 -14.07 -16.87 15.66
C GLU A 8 -13.35 -15.69 16.37
N PRO A 9 -12.55 -15.97 17.42
CA PRO A 9 -11.79 -14.93 18.09
C PRO A 9 -10.85 -14.19 17.13
N LEU A 10 -10.74 -12.87 17.29
CA LEU A 10 -9.93 -12.02 16.40
C LEU A 10 -8.49 -12.51 16.20
N PRO A 11 -7.74 -12.98 17.23
CA PRO A 11 -6.39 -13.51 17.01
C PRO A 11 -6.35 -14.75 16.12
N ARG A 12 -7.42 -15.56 16.12
CA ARG A 12 -7.53 -16.72 15.24
C ARG A 12 -7.84 -16.30 13.81
N PHE A 13 -8.75 -15.32 13.65
CA PHE A 13 -9.07 -14.74 12.34
C PHE A 13 -7.85 -14.10 11.68
N LEU A 14 -7.07 -13.32 12.44
CA LEU A 14 -5.87 -12.61 11.97
C LEU A 14 -4.64 -13.52 11.76
N GLU A 15 -4.72 -14.79 12.17
CA GLU A 15 -3.67 -15.78 12.01
C GLU A 15 -2.32 -15.29 12.60
N GLY A 16 -1.23 -15.35 11.83
CA GLY A 16 0.09 -14.88 12.24
C GLY A 16 0.33 -13.38 12.10
N LEU A 17 -0.62 -12.62 11.51
CA LEU A 17 -0.40 -11.20 11.20
C LEU A 17 -0.07 -10.32 12.41
N PRO A 18 -0.65 -10.51 13.62
CA PRO A 18 -0.27 -9.68 14.76
C PRO A 18 1.21 -9.82 15.16
N GLN A 19 1.77 -11.03 15.04
CA GLN A 19 3.19 -11.28 15.29
C GLN A 19 4.04 -10.65 14.18
N GLU A 20 3.61 -10.77 12.94
CA GLU A 20 4.28 -10.21 11.77
C GLU A 20 4.32 -8.67 11.78
N LEU A 21 3.29 -8.01 12.32
CA LEU A 21 3.20 -6.56 12.44
C LEU A 21 3.82 -6.01 13.74
N ALA A 22 4.32 -6.86 14.63
CA ALA A 22 4.82 -6.42 15.93
C ALA A 22 6.00 -5.43 15.83
N TRP A 23 6.84 -5.57 14.79
CA TRP A 23 7.99 -4.68 14.56
C TRP A 23 7.59 -3.22 14.29
N VAL A 24 6.35 -2.99 13.86
CA VAL A 24 5.83 -1.65 13.55
C VAL A 24 5.63 -0.82 14.82
N GLY A 25 5.29 -1.46 15.94
CA GLY A 25 4.94 -0.73 17.18
C GLY A 25 3.79 0.26 16.98
N MET A 26 2.68 -0.21 16.38
CA MET A 26 1.53 0.61 16.00
C MET A 26 0.93 1.43 17.16
N GLU A 27 1.12 1.01 18.41
CA GLU A 27 0.72 1.76 19.61
C GLU A 27 1.47 3.10 19.77
N ARG A 28 2.60 3.26 19.05
CA ARG A 28 3.42 4.48 19.05
C ARG A 28 3.00 5.48 17.98
N PHE A 29 1.98 5.18 17.18
CA PHE A 29 1.55 6.02 16.08
C PHE A 29 0.34 6.88 16.45
N SER A 30 0.15 7.98 15.73
CA SER A 30 -1.06 8.81 15.79
C SER A 30 -1.67 8.94 14.40
N CYS A 31 -2.99 8.86 14.32
CA CYS A 31 -3.72 9.18 13.10
C CYS A 31 -3.74 10.70 12.92
N ASP A 32 -3.16 11.17 11.82
CA ASP A 32 -3.12 12.59 11.44
C ASP A 32 -4.28 12.95 10.50
N ALA A 33 -4.67 12.02 9.62
CA ALA A 33 -5.73 12.23 8.64
C ALA A 33 -6.63 11.00 8.46
N PHE A 34 -7.92 11.29 8.23
CA PHE A 34 -8.92 10.33 7.80
C PHE A 34 -9.79 10.95 6.71
N MET A 35 -9.96 10.22 5.61
CA MET A 35 -10.78 10.62 4.47
C MET A 35 -11.61 9.45 3.93
N THR A 36 -12.70 9.78 3.23
CA THR A 36 -13.53 8.81 2.50
C THR A 36 -13.78 9.31 1.10
N VAL A 37 -13.56 8.45 0.10
CA VAL A 37 -13.77 8.75 -1.32
C VAL A 37 -14.84 7.81 -1.89
N PRO A 38 -15.95 8.33 -2.44
CA PRO A 38 -16.90 7.50 -3.18
C PRO A 38 -16.33 7.13 -4.55
N ILE A 39 -16.47 5.87 -4.95
CA ILE A 39 -15.98 5.35 -6.23
C ILE A 39 -17.10 4.56 -6.92
N ALA A 40 -17.27 4.79 -8.21
CA ALA A 40 -18.24 4.10 -9.06
C ALA A 40 -17.72 2.73 -9.53
N CYS A 41 -17.36 1.86 -8.59
CA CYS A 41 -17.04 0.46 -8.83
C CYS A 41 -17.45 -0.44 -7.67
N ASN A 42 -17.45 -1.75 -7.88
CA ASN A 42 -17.57 -2.70 -6.78
C ASN A 42 -16.36 -2.59 -5.84
N TRP A 43 -16.57 -2.72 -4.53
CA TRP A 43 -15.47 -2.65 -3.55
C TRP A 43 -14.35 -3.67 -3.81
N LYS A 44 -14.67 -4.82 -4.42
CA LYS A 44 -13.66 -5.84 -4.78
C LYS A 44 -12.69 -5.34 -5.84
N VAL A 45 -13.14 -4.51 -6.79
CA VAL A 45 -12.26 -3.90 -7.81
C VAL A 45 -11.19 -3.04 -7.16
N VAL A 46 -11.58 -2.31 -6.11
CA VAL A 46 -10.63 -1.53 -5.31
C VAL A 46 -9.63 -2.46 -4.65
N VAL A 47 -10.11 -3.46 -3.91
CA VAL A 47 -9.21 -4.39 -3.20
C VAL A 47 -8.28 -5.11 -4.17
N ASP A 48 -8.78 -5.60 -5.30
CA ASP A 48 -7.99 -6.25 -6.34
C ASP A 48 -6.83 -5.37 -6.79
N ALA A 49 -7.09 -4.10 -7.13
CA ALA A 49 -6.05 -3.15 -7.55
C ALA A 49 -5.02 -2.84 -6.45
N PHE A 50 -5.43 -2.81 -5.18
CA PHE A 50 -4.52 -2.52 -4.07
C PHE A 50 -3.71 -3.75 -3.62
N ILE A 51 -4.02 -4.98 -4.02
CA ILE A 51 -3.33 -6.17 -3.51
C ILE A 51 -2.32 -6.81 -4.48
N GLU A 52 -2.01 -6.14 -5.59
CA GLU A 52 -1.00 -6.58 -6.56
C GLU A 52 -0.10 -5.43 -7.01
N THR A 53 0.98 -5.77 -7.71
CA THR A 53 2.00 -4.81 -8.20
C THR A 53 2.14 -4.85 -9.73
N TYR A 54 1.40 -5.72 -10.41
CA TYR A 54 1.45 -5.92 -11.84
C TYR A 54 1.08 -4.66 -12.62
N HIS A 55 0.10 -3.86 -12.18
CA HIS A 55 -0.30 -2.67 -12.93
C HIS A 55 0.71 -1.52 -12.87
N LEU A 56 1.68 -1.53 -11.94
CA LEU A 56 2.61 -0.41 -11.71
C LEU A 56 3.26 0.09 -12.99
N HIS A 57 3.77 -0.81 -13.82
CA HIS A 57 4.43 -0.42 -15.07
C HIS A 57 3.54 0.29 -16.09
N ALA A 58 2.22 0.04 -16.05
CA ALA A 58 1.27 0.62 -16.98
C ALA A 58 0.61 1.89 -16.42
N VAL A 59 0.27 1.90 -15.12
CA VAL A 59 -0.50 2.98 -14.49
C VAL A 59 0.41 3.99 -13.78
N HIS A 60 1.51 3.53 -13.16
CA HIS A 60 2.44 4.34 -12.39
C HIS A 60 3.87 4.28 -12.93
N PRO A 61 4.13 4.62 -14.21
CA PRO A 61 5.47 4.53 -14.81
C PRO A 61 6.53 5.37 -14.06
N GLN A 62 6.10 6.40 -13.32
CA GLN A 62 6.95 7.19 -12.43
C GLN A 62 7.56 6.38 -11.27
N MET A 63 6.91 5.30 -10.84
CA MET A 63 7.39 4.44 -9.75
C MET A 63 8.47 3.46 -10.22
N LEU A 64 8.58 3.18 -11.52
CA LEU A 64 9.56 2.22 -12.06
C LEU A 64 11.02 2.62 -11.84
N ALA A 65 11.30 3.90 -11.55
CA ALA A 65 12.65 4.32 -11.19
C ALA A 65 13.06 3.89 -9.77
N ILE A 66 12.07 3.61 -8.90
CA ILE A 66 12.29 3.43 -7.46
C ILE A 66 11.66 2.17 -6.87
N ALA A 67 10.85 1.42 -7.61
CA ALA A 67 10.20 0.19 -7.14
C ALA A 67 10.45 -1.00 -8.08
N ASP A 68 10.86 -2.15 -7.54
CA ASP A 68 10.94 -3.42 -8.28
C ASP A 68 9.59 -4.15 -8.26
N ASP A 69 8.76 -3.92 -9.27
CA ASP A 69 7.42 -4.51 -9.40
C ASP A 69 7.40 -5.97 -9.90
N VAL A 70 8.56 -6.56 -10.20
CA VAL A 70 8.69 -7.92 -10.75
C VAL A 70 9.10 -8.92 -9.68
N HIS A 71 10.05 -8.55 -8.83
CA HIS A 71 10.61 -9.43 -7.79
C HIS A 71 10.00 -9.17 -6.40
N THR A 72 8.75 -8.72 -6.34
CA THR A 72 7.99 -8.50 -5.11
C THR A 72 7.67 -9.84 -4.42
N PRO A 73 8.23 -10.16 -3.24
CA PRO A 73 7.90 -11.39 -2.53
C PRO A 73 6.44 -11.37 -2.04
N ILE A 74 5.71 -12.45 -2.32
CA ILE A 74 4.31 -12.63 -1.91
C ILE A 74 4.23 -13.76 -0.87
N THR A 75 3.48 -13.54 0.20
CA THR A 75 3.10 -14.55 1.19
C THR A 75 1.58 -14.69 1.20
N LEU A 76 1.09 -15.91 1.02
CA LEU A 76 -0.33 -16.24 1.09
C LEU A 76 -0.61 -17.01 2.39
N TYR A 77 -1.28 -16.36 3.34
CA TYR A 77 -1.84 -16.99 4.53
C TYR A 77 -3.20 -17.62 4.22
N ASP A 78 -3.89 -18.25 5.18
CA ASP A 78 -5.17 -18.91 4.89
C ASP A 78 -6.22 -17.90 4.38
N LYS A 79 -6.46 -16.82 5.13
CA LYS A 79 -7.41 -15.75 4.77
C LYS A 79 -6.72 -14.49 4.27
N HIS A 80 -5.48 -14.26 4.67
CA HIS A 80 -4.80 -13.00 4.48
C HIS A 80 -3.63 -13.11 3.51
N THR A 81 -3.13 -11.98 3.02
CA THR A 81 -1.99 -11.99 2.12
C THR A 81 -1.06 -10.82 2.38
N LYS A 82 0.22 -11.00 2.07
CA LYS A 82 1.25 -9.97 2.18
C LYS A 82 2.05 -9.90 0.88
N PHE A 83 2.46 -8.71 0.48
CA PHE A 83 3.67 -8.56 -0.34
C PHE A 83 4.67 -7.62 0.34
N VAL A 84 5.94 -7.71 -0.06
CA VAL A 84 6.96 -6.71 0.30
C VAL A 84 7.46 -6.08 -1.00
N GLN A 85 7.25 -4.79 -1.20
CA GLN A 85 7.64 -4.09 -2.41
C GLN A 85 9.02 -3.47 -2.22
N PRO A 86 10.06 -3.94 -2.95
CA PRO A 86 11.40 -3.37 -2.83
C PRO A 86 11.43 -1.93 -3.36
N TYR A 87 12.00 -1.01 -2.57
CA TYR A 87 12.09 0.43 -2.88
C TYR A 87 13.52 0.98 -2.92
N GLY A 88 13.75 2.07 -3.65
CA GLY A 88 15.10 2.59 -3.88
C GLY A 88 15.92 1.70 -4.84
N VAL A 89 15.25 0.84 -5.60
CA VAL A 89 15.79 0.04 -6.71
C VAL A 89 14.85 0.17 -7.90
N SER A 90 15.39 0.19 -9.11
CA SER A 90 14.58 0.32 -10.32
C SER A 90 13.90 -0.98 -10.70
N SER A 91 12.72 -0.88 -11.30
CA SER A 91 12.00 -2.00 -11.89
C SER A 91 12.80 -2.69 -13.01
N PRO A 92 12.82 -4.03 -13.05
CA PRO A 92 13.33 -4.81 -14.17
C PRO A 92 12.55 -4.60 -15.48
N ARG A 93 11.31 -4.09 -15.43
CA ARG A 93 10.51 -3.74 -16.62
C ARG A 93 10.91 -2.40 -17.21
N ARG A 94 11.70 -1.60 -16.50
CA ARG A 94 12.18 -0.32 -17.01
C ARG A 94 13.27 -0.59 -18.04
N ASN A 95 13.07 -0.10 -19.26
CA ASN A 95 14.09 -0.15 -20.29
C ASN A 95 15.23 0.83 -19.95
N GLY A 96 16.47 0.35 -20.00
CA GLY A 96 17.67 1.17 -19.77
C GLY A 96 18.11 1.22 -18.31
N THR A 97 19.12 2.05 -18.03
CA THR A 97 19.67 2.25 -16.69
C THR A 97 19.07 3.48 -16.03
N VAL A 98 18.68 3.38 -14.77
CA VAL A 98 18.30 4.54 -13.94
C VAL A 98 19.55 5.20 -13.38
N SER A 99 19.69 6.50 -13.61
CA SER A 99 20.79 7.25 -13.00
C SER A 99 20.56 7.44 -11.50
N SER A 100 21.64 7.61 -10.72
CA SER A 100 21.54 7.95 -9.29
C SER A 100 20.69 9.19 -9.03
N GLN A 101 20.79 10.19 -9.91
CA GLN A 101 20.02 11.43 -9.82
C GLN A 101 18.53 11.18 -10.06
N GLU A 102 18.19 10.46 -11.12
CA GLU A 102 16.79 10.13 -11.42
C GLU A 102 16.13 9.31 -10.31
N LEU A 103 16.86 8.33 -9.75
CA LEU A 103 16.36 7.54 -8.61
C LEU A 103 16.11 8.43 -7.39
N TRP A 104 17.03 9.36 -7.09
CA TRP A 104 16.88 10.32 -6.01
C TRP A 104 15.65 11.22 -6.22
N GLU A 105 15.51 11.81 -7.40
CA GLU A 105 14.41 12.72 -7.71
C GLU A 105 13.06 12.00 -7.61
N ALA A 106 12.95 10.81 -8.19
CA ALA A 106 11.74 10.00 -8.12
C ALA A 106 11.45 9.56 -6.68
N PHE A 107 12.47 9.19 -5.89
CA PHE A 107 12.26 8.75 -4.51
C PHE A 107 11.83 9.92 -3.62
N VAL A 108 12.51 11.06 -3.70
CA VAL A 108 12.12 12.26 -2.95
C VAL A 108 10.73 12.73 -3.36
N GLY A 109 10.44 12.78 -4.66
CA GLY A 109 9.15 13.24 -5.19
C GLY A 109 7.95 12.40 -4.74
N ASN A 110 8.11 11.08 -4.61
CA ASN A 110 7.01 10.18 -4.25
C ASN A 110 7.03 9.77 -2.77
N LEU A 111 8.21 9.70 -2.14
CA LEU A 111 8.44 9.14 -0.81
C LEU A 111 9.29 10.05 0.10
N GLY A 112 9.47 11.33 -0.23
CA GLY A 112 10.31 12.26 0.54
C GLY A 112 9.87 12.42 2.01
N HIS A 113 8.58 12.31 2.30
CA HIS A 113 8.04 12.36 3.67
C HIS A 113 8.67 11.29 4.59
N ARG A 114 9.10 10.16 4.02
CA ARG A 114 9.80 9.07 4.73
C ARG A 114 11.17 9.50 5.27
N MET A 115 11.77 10.55 4.69
CA MET A 115 13.01 11.18 5.13
C MET A 115 12.77 12.47 5.93
N GLY A 116 11.52 12.73 6.35
CA GLY A 116 11.12 13.97 7.01
C GLY A 116 11.03 15.17 6.08
N ILE A 117 10.99 14.96 4.76
CA ILE A 117 10.84 16.04 3.77
C ILE A 117 9.34 16.28 3.57
N PRO A 118 8.81 17.48 3.86
CA PRO A 118 7.41 17.79 3.61
C PRO A 118 7.01 17.56 2.14
N PHE A 119 5.76 17.18 1.89
CA PHE A 119 5.26 16.98 0.53
C PHE A 119 5.43 18.20 -0.41
N ALA A 120 5.42 19.42 0.13
CA ALA A 120 5.66 20.63 -0.64
C ALA A 120 7.11 20.74 -1.15
N ASP A 121 8.08 20.36 -0.31
CA ASP A 121 9.52 20.45 -0.61
C ASP A 121 9.97 19.29 -1.53
N ALA A 122 9.23 18.18 -1.52
CA ALA A 122 9.49 17.03 -2.39
C ALA A 122 9.36 17.34 -3.90
N ARG A 123 8.73 18.46 -4.28
CA ARG A 123 8.49 18.85 -5.68
C ARG A 123 9.76 19.28 -6.43
N GLU A 124 10.77 19.77 -5.71
CA GLU A 124 12.04 20.23 -6.26
C GLU A 124 13.22 19.58 -5.51
N PRO A 125 13.46 18.29 -5.72
CA PRO A 125 14.37 17.47 -4.89
C PRO A 125 15.85 17.86 -5.00
N GLY A 126 16.24 18.61 -6.03
CA GLY A 126 17.63 19.01 -6.27
C GLY A 126 18.59 17.84 -6.52
N PRO A 127 19.90 18.10 -6.54
CA PRO A 127 20.90 17.06 -6.73
C PRO A 127 20.98 16.11 -5.54
N HIS A 128 21.22 14.82 -5.81
CA HIS A 128 21.45 13.86 -4.75
C HIS A 128 22.76 14.18 -3.98
N PRO A 129 22.83 13.88 -2.66
CA PRO A 129 24.07 13.99 -1.90
C PRO A 129 25.20 13.12 -2.46
N PRO A 130 26.48 13.47 -2.27
CA PRO A 130 27.60 12.67 -2.77
C PRO A 130 27.53 11.21 -2.30
N LEU A 131 27.73 10.27 -3.23
CA LEU A 131 27.84 8.84 -2.93
C LEU A 131 29.29 8.49 -2.60
N ALA A 132 29.50 7.78 -1.50
CA ALA A 132 30.80 7.22 -1.20
C ALA A 132 31.20 6.15 -2.24
N ARG A 133 32.50 5.85 -2.36
CA ARG A 133 32.98 4.84 -3.30
C ARG A 133 32.33 3.48 -3.01
N GLY A 134 31.59 2.95 -3.99
CA GLY A 134 30.90 1.66 -3.90
C GLY A 134 29.53 1.72 -3.22
N GLN A 135 29.10 2.88 -2.73
CA GLN A 135 27.77 3.09 -2.16
C GLN A 135 26.72 3.21 -3.27
N THR A 136 25.62 2.48 -3.14
CA THR A 136 24.46 2.61 -4.04
C THR A 136 23.54 3.75 -3.61
N MET A 137 22.62 4.17 -4.48
CA MET A 137 21.60 5.15 -4.08
C MET A 137 20.68 4.58 -2.99
N ARG A 138 20.35 3.28 -3.03
CA ARG A 138 19.57 2.61 -1.98
C ARG A 138 20.26 2.75 -0.61
N ASP A 139 21.56 2.52 -0.54
CA ASP A 139 22.32 2.65 0.72
C ASP A 139 22.27 4.08 1.28
N LEU A 140 22.35 5.09 0.40
CA LEU A 140 22.21 6.50 0.81
C LEU A 140 20.82 6.79 1.35
N LEU A 141 19.76 6.31 0.67
CA LEU A 141 18.38 6.49 1.08
C LEU A 141 18.09 5.81 2.43
N VAL A 142 18.53 4.56 2.61
CA VAL A 142 18.45 3.85 3.89
C VAL A 142 19.10 4.66 5.01
N GLY A 143 20.33 5.17 4.79
CA GLY A 143 21.03 5.99 5.77
C GLY A 143 20.27 7.27 6.15
N ARG A 144 19.67 7.93 5.16
CA ARG A 144 18.84 9.14 5.35
C ARG A 144 17.57 8.84 6.16
N ILE A 145 16.86 7.76 5.82
CA ILE A 145 15.64 7.33 6.52
C ILE A 145 16.00 6.95 7.96
N ARG A 146 17.07 6.16 8.20
CA ARG A 146 17.53 5.82 9.55
C ARG A 146 17.83 7.06 10.38
N ALA A 147 18.55 8.03 9.82
CA ALA A 147 18.87 9.27 10.53
C ALA A 147 17.62 10.06 10.89
N HIS A 148 16.63 10.13 10.00
CA HIS A 148 15.33 10.72 10.29
C HIS A 148 14.59 9.98 11.43
N LEU A 149 14.48 8.65 11.33
CA LEU A 149 13.79 7.81 12.31
C LEU A 149 14.46 7.85 13.70
N ALA A 150 15.79 7.89 13.77
CA ALA A 150 16.51 8.07 15.03
C ALA A 150 16.16 9.40 15.73
N GLY A 151 15.79 10.43 14.96
CA GLY A 151 15.26 11.69 15.48
C GLY A 151 13.81 11.62 15.96
N MET A 152 13.08 10.54 15.64
CA MET A 152 11.70 10.28 16.07
C MET A 152 11.66 9.35 17.29
N GLY A 153 12.55 8.36 17.36
CA GLY A 153 12.62 7.43 18.49
C GLY A 153 13.56 6.26 18.22
N SER A 154 13.72 5.42 19.24
CA SER A 154 14.69 4.31 19.23
C SER A 154 14.14 2.97 18.70
N ILE A 155 12.81 2.86 18.50
CA ILE A 155 12.14 1.60 18.13
C ILE A 155 12.71 0.92 16.86
N TYR A 156 13.28 1.69 15.94
CA TYR A 156 13.79 1.19 14.67
C TYR A 156 15.32 1.09 14.56
N ALA A 157 16.05 1.26 15.67
CA ALA A 157 17.51 1.27 15.67
C ALA A 157 18.12 -0.03 15.09
N GLU A 158 17.49 -1.17 15.40
CA GLU A 158 17.98 -2.51 15.06
C GLU A 158 17.26 -3.14 13.85
N LEU A 159 16.40 -2.39 13.15
CA LEU A 159 15.78 -2.89 11.92
C LEU A 159 16.84 -3.13 10.84
N ASP A 160 16.66 -4.15 10.00
CA ASP A 160 17.45 -4.31 8.78
C ASP A 160 17.05 -3.28 7.71
N ASP A 161 17.82 -3.22 6.63
CA ASP A 161 17.61 -2.24 5.57
C ASP A 161 16.29 -2.42 4.83
N HIS A 162 15.77 -3.65 4.75
CA HIS A 162 14.48 -3.93 4.11
C HIS A 162 13.34 -3.31 4.91
N HIS A 163 13.30 -3.52 6.23
CA HIS A 163 12.28 -2.93 7.09
C HIS A 163 12.36 -1.39 7.15
N VAL A 164 13.53 -0.81 6.86
CA VAL A 164 13.70 0.65 6.80
C VAL A 164 13.09 1.26 5.54
N ILE A 165 13.31 0.66 4.36
CA ILE A 165 13.02 1.32 3.08
C ILE A 165 11.88 0.68 2.27
N ASP A 166 11.63 -0.63 2.38
CA ASP A 166 10.64 -1.33 1.57
C ASP A 166 9.22 -1.14 2.12
N ASP A 167 8.20 -1.28 1.25
CA ASP A 167 6.78 -1.23 1.67
C ASP A 167 6.29 -2.64 1.99
N PHE A 168 5.85 -2.84 3.21
CA PHE A 168 5.24 -4.07 3.68
C PHE A 168 3.72 -3.93 3.58
N HIS A 169 3.14 -4.64 2.63
CA HIS A 169 1.75 -4.49 2.27
C HIS A 169 0.92 -5.68 2.71
N TYR A 170 0.00 -5.47 3.64
CA TYR A 170 -0.84 -6.51 4.22
C TYR A 170 -2.29 -6.34 3.76
N HIS A 171 -2.89 -7.41 3.25
CA HIS A 171 -4.33 -7.47 2.98
C HIS A 171 -4.99 -8.28 4.08
N LEU A 172 -5.82 -7.60 4.84
CA LEU A 172 -6.65 -8.16 5.88
C LEU A 172 -8.03 -8.37 5.22
N PHE A 173 -8.24 -9.59 4.77
CA PHE A 173 -9.54 -10.04 4.26
C PHE A 173 -10.67 -9.62 5.22
N PRO A 174 -11.82 -9.15 4.69
CA PRO A 174 -12.15 -9.10 3.27
C PRO A 174 -11.59 -7.87 2.54
N ASN A 175 -11.53 -6.72 3.20
CA ASN A 175 -11.55 -5.44 2.50
C ASN A 175 -10.66 -4.35 3.10
N ALA A 176 -9.67 -4.72 3.91
CA ALA A 176 -8.71 -3.80 4.48
C ALA A 176 -7.30 -4.09 3.99
N VAL A 177 -6.54 -3.03 3.77
CA VAL A 177 -5.16 -3.05 3.33
C VAL A 177 -4.35 -2.15 4.26
N ILE A 178 -3.20 -2.63 4.73
CA ILE A 178 -2.25 -1.86 5.53
C ILE A 178 -0.93 -1.80 4.77
N ASN A 179 -0.54 -0.62 4.33
CA ASN A 179 0.80 -0.33 3.80
C ASN A 179 1.66 0.14 4.94
N VAL A 180 2.84 -0.46 5.09
CA VAL A 180 3.70 -0.20 6.24
C VAL A 180 5.10 0.09 5.75
N PHE A 181 5.62 1.21 6.20
CA PHE A 181 7.05 1.46 6.20
C PHE A 181 7.49 1.84 7.62
N ALA A 182 8.79 1.77 7.93
CA ALA A 182 9.27 2.20 9.26
C ALA A 182 8.91 3.67 9.55
N GLY A 183 8.04 3.93 10.53
CA GLY A 183 7.65 5.28 10.94
C GLY A 183 6.42 5.86 10.24
N TRP A 184 5.80 5.12 9.30
CA TRP A 184 4.53 5.50 8.68
C TRP A 184 3.72 4.26 8.31
N PHE A 185 2.40 4.29 8.52
CA PHE A 185 1.53 3.31 7.86
C PHE A 185 0.23 3.95 7.38
N GLY A 186 -0.27 3.44 6.27
CA GLY A 186 -1.58 3.75 5.74
C GLY A 186 -2.55 2.59 5.98
N LEU A 187 -3.79 2.89 6.36
CA LEU A 187 -4.88 1.91 6.34
C LEU A 187 -5.88 2.32 5.26
N ILE A 188 -6.17 1.39 4.36
CA ILE A 188 -7.16 1.55 3.30
C ILE A 188 -8.28 0.54 3.55
N ARG A 189 -9.54 0.96 3.43
CA ARG A 189 -10.69 0.06 3.53
C ARG A 189 -11.73 0.37 2.46
N ALA A 190 -12.03 -0.60 1.62
CA ALA A 190 -13.07 -0.49 0.60
C ALA A 190 -14.40 -1.07 1.11
N ARG A 191 -15.41 -0.24 1.35
CA ARG A 191 -16.74 -0.67 1.80
C ARG A 191 -17.74 -0.73 0.65
N PRO A 192 -18.64 -1.72 0.60
CA PRO A 192 -19.76 -1.71 -0.34
C PRO A 192 -20.57 -0.41 -0.23
N GLY A 193 -21.03 0.11 -1.38
CA GLY A 193 -21.93 1.24 -1.48
C GLY A 193 -23.40 0.82 -1.48
N ALA A 194 -24.28 1.72 -1.96
CA ALA A 194 -25.71 1.46 -2.04
C ALA A 194 -26.07 0.42 -3.13
N THR A 195 -25.27 0.35 -4.19
CA THR A 195 -25.41 -0.63 -5.27
C THR A 195 -24.15 -1.48 -5.43
N PRO A 196 -24.22 -2.63 -6.14
CA PRO A 196 -23.02 -3.44 -6.43
C PRO A 196 -21.94 -2.74 -7.25
N ASP A 197 -22.24 -1.62 -7.91
CA ASP A 197 -21.31 -0.86 -8.74
C ASP A 197 -20.82 0.42 -8.05
N GLU A 198 -21.02 0.52 -6.73
CA GLU A 198 -20.56 1.64 -5.91
C GLU A 198 -19.83 1.14 -4.68
N CYS A 199 -18.81 1.89 -4.25
CA CYS A 199 -18.12 1.66 -3.00
C CYS A 199 -17.62 2.97 -2.36
N LEU A 200 -17.22 2.86 -1.10
CA LEU A 200 -16.58 3.92 -0.33
C LEU A 200 -15.17 3.47 0.02
N LEU A 201 -14.17 4.24 -0.41
CA LEU A 201 -12.77 4.02 -0.07
C LEU A 201 -12.41 4.90 1.13
N ASP A 202 -12.29 4.28 2.28
CA ASP A 202 -11.80 4.92 3.49
C ASP A 202 -10.27 4.85 3.53
N MET A 203 -9.61 5.96 3.87
CA MET A 203 -8.15 6.01 4.00
C MET A 203 -7.75 6.73 5.29
N TRP A 204 -6.86 6.12 6.05
CA TRP A 204 -6.23 6.69 7.24
C TRP A 204 -4.73 6.74 7.05
N ASN A 205 -4.15 7.83 7.52
CA ASN A 205 -2.71 8.03 7.58
C ASN A 205 -2.28 8.00 9.05
N PHE A 206 -1.14 7.37 9.31
CA PHE A 206 -0.57 7.24 10.65
C PHE A 206 0.94 7.49 10.62
N ASP A 207 1.38 8.43 11.43
CA ASP A 207 2.80 8.75 11.62
C ASP A 207 3.29 8.31 13.00
N LEU A 208 4.55 7.90 13.06
CA LEU A 208 5.22 7.60 14.33
C LEU A 208 5.28 8.88 15.19
N ARG A 209 4.90 8.75 16.45
CA ARG A 209 5.00 9.84 17.42
C ARG A 209 6.44 9.99 17.86
N ARG A 210 6.91 11.23 17.98
CA ARG A 210 8.21 11.53 18.55
C ARG A 210 8.26 11.13 20.02
N GLU A 211 9.25 10.32 20.41
CA GLU A 211 9.43 9.86 21.79
C GLU A 211 9.75 11.02 22.76
N ASP A 212 10.44 12.07 22.27
CA ASP A 212 10.82 13.24 23.07
C ASP A 212 9.69 14.27 23.22
N LEU A 213 8.62 14.16 22.43
CA LEU A 213 7.47 15.06 22.43
C LEU A 213 6.14 14.27 22.44
N PRO A 214 5.87 13.49 23.50
CA PRO A 214 4.70 12.61 23.56
C PRO A 214 3.37 13.36 23.64
N GLU A 215 3.35 14.69 23.74
CA GLU A 215 2.11 15.50 23.74
C GLU A 215 1.90 16.24 22.42
N ALA A 216 2.88 16.20 21.50
CA ALA A 216 2.79 16.82 20.17
C ALA A 216 1.97 15.95 19.22
N HIS A 217 0.72 15.66 19.61
CA HIS A 217 -0.19 14.82 18.85
C HIS A 217 -1.12 15.68 18.00
N PRO A 218 -1.04 15.60 16.66
CA PRO A 218 -2.16 16.08 15.85
C PRO A 218 -3.39 15.27 16.28
N ARG A 219 -4.43 15.97 16.75
CA ARG A 219 -5.73 15.31 16.92
C ARG A 219 -6.27 15.03 15.51
N PRO A 220 -6.79 13.83 15.23
CA PRO A 220 -7.30 13.50 13.92
C PRO A 220 -8.41 14.49 13.55
N VAL A 221 -8.25 15.16 12.42
CA VAL A 221 -9.33 15.97 11.83
C VAL A 221 -9.98 15.07 10.80
N ALA A 222 -11.15 14.51 11.14
CA ALA A 222 -11.98 13.85 10.15
C ALA A 222 -12.36 14.90 9.09
N ARG A 223 -12.02 14.64 7.82
CA ARG A 223 -12.33 15.54 6.72
C ARG A 223 -12.97 14.75 5.60
N ASP A 224 -14.16 15.17 5.21
CA ASP A 224 -14.69 14.84 3.90
C ASP A 224 -13.87 15.64 2.89
N LEU A 225 -13.19 14.95 1.97
CA LEU A 225 -12.40 15.63 0.96
C LEU A 225 -13.28 16.02 -0.22
N SER A 226 -13.16 17.29 -0.63
CA SER A 226 -13.64 17.73 -1.92
C SER A 226 -12.91 17.01 -3.06
N SER A 227 -13.49 17.01 -4.27
CA SER A 227 -12.83 16.45 -5.45
C SER A 227 -11.47 17.10 -5.75
N GLU A 228 -11.25 18.34 -5.33
CA GLU A 228 -9.97 19.04 -5.47
C GLU A 228 -8.94 18.55 -4.46
N GLU A 229 -9.35 18.33 -3.20
CA GLU A 229 -8.48 17.75 -2.17
C GLU A 229 -8.10 16.30 -2.49
N ILE A 230 -9.01 15.51 -3.06
CA ILE A 230 -8.71 14.15 -3.56
C ILE A 230 -7.62 14.23 -4.65
N ARG A 231 -7.69 15.25 -5.52
CA ARG A 231 -6.65 15.48 -6.53
C ARG A 231 -5.30 15.91 -5.97
N ALA A 232 -5.28 16.44 -4.76
CA ALA A 232 -4.05 16.83 -4.08
C ALA A 232 -3.36 15.66 -3.36
N LEU A 233 -4.00 14.49 -3.23
CA LEU A 233 -3.44 13.31 -2.54
C LEU A 233 -2.23 12.68 -3.25
N GLY A 234 -1.98 13.10 -4.48
CA GLY A 234 -0.83 12.67 -5.27
C GLY A 234 -1.25 11.94 -6.54
N PRO A 235 -0.38 11.91 -7.56
CA PRO A 235 -0.71 11.40 -8.87
C PRO A 235 -0.97 9.90 -8.89
N VAL A 236 -0.29 9.12 -8.03
CA VAL A 236 -0.42 7.64 -7.98
C VAL A 236 -1.85 7.25 -7.62
N LEU A 237 -2.35 7.67 -6.45
CA LEU A 237 -3.70 7.33 -6.01
C LEU A 237 -4.78 7.81 -7.00
N LEU A 238 -4.62 9.01 -7.56
CA LEU A 238 -5.57 9.53 -8.54
C LEU A 238 -5.65 8.69 -9.80
N GLN A 239 -4.52 8.19 -10.30
CA GLN A 239 -4.49 7.34 -11.49
C GLN A 239 -5.33 6.08 -11.28
N ASP A 240 -5.26 5.47 -10.08
CA ASP A 240 -6.09 4.32 -9.74
C ASP A 240 -7.57 4.67 -9.68
N LEU A 241 -7.92 5.74 -8.95
CA LEU A 241 -9.30 6.20 -8.79
C LEU A 241 -9.98 6.52 -10.13
N ASP A 242 -9.23 7.07 -11.10
CA ASP A 242 -9.74 7.39 -12.44
C ASP A 242 -9.93 6.14 -13.31
N LEU A 243 -9.22 5.04 -13.04
CA LEU A 243 -9.30 3.79 -13.80
C LEU A 243 -10.37 2.84 -13.27
N MET A 244 -10.60 2.79 -11.96
CA MET A 244 -11.53 1.85 -11.32
C MET A 244 -12.95 1.84 -11.92
N PRO A 245 -13.61 3.00 -12.19
CA PRO A 245 -14.91 3.00 -12.86
C PRO A 245 -14.87 2.43 -14.28
N GLN A 246 -13.73 2.57 -14.97
CA GLN A 246 -13.55 2.02 -16.32
C GLN A 246 -13.41 0.50 -16.26
N VAL A 247 -12.65 -0.01 -15.29
CA VAL A 247 -12.56 -1.45 -14.99
C VAL A 247 -13.96 -2.00 -14.71
N GLN A 248 -14.74 -1.38 -13.81
CA GLN A 248 -16.11 -1.82 -13.52
C GLN A 248 -16.99 -1.93 -14.77
N ARG A 249 -16.94 -0.94 -15.68
CA ARG A 249 -17.67 -1.01 -16.96
C ARG A 249 -17.16 -2.12 -17.87
N GLY A 250 -15.85 -2.38 -17.85
CA GLY A 250 -15.23 -3.50 -18.56
C GLY A 250 -15.71 -4.86 -18.05
N LEU A 251 -15.84 -5.01 -16.73
CA LEU A 251 -16.34 -6.23 -16.08
C LEU A 251 -17.79 -6.58 -16.47
N ARG A 252 -18.56 -5.62 -16.98
CA ARG A 252 -19.93 -5.81 -17.46
C ARG A 252 -20.02 -6.22 -18.93
N GLN A 253 -18.92 -6.28 -19.67
CA GLN A 253 -18.95 -6.61 -21.10
C GLN A 253 -19.36 -8.07 -21.30
N PRO A 254 -20.41 -8.38 -22.09
CA PRO A 254 -20.88 -9.76 -22.30
C PRO A 254 -19.83 -10.71 -22.88
N GLY A 255 -18.82 -10.17 -23.59
CA GLY A 255 -17.72 -10.95 -24.17
C GLY A 255 -16.61 -11.32 -23.18
N LEU A 256 -16.60 -10.72 -22.00
CA LEU A 256 -15.63 -11.05 -20.94
C LEU A 256 -16.13 -12.28 -20.18
N THR A 257 -15.52 -13.42 -20.46
CA THR A 257 -15.97 -14.71 -19.91
C THR A 257 -15.01 -15.28 -18.87
N HIS A 258 -13.74 -14.88 -18.90
CA HIS A 258 -12.68 -15.42 -18.05
C HIS A 258 -11.60 -14.36 -17.78
N PHE A 259 -10.86 -14.52 -16.68
CA PHE A 259 -9.63 -13.79 -16.38
C PHE A 259 -8.46 -14.78 -16.30
N GLN A 260 -7.27 -14.33 -16.68
CA GLN A 260 -6.03 -15.05 -16.41
C GLN A 260 -5.19 -14.20 -15.47
N LEU A 261 -4.96 -14.71 -14.26
CA LEU A 261 -4.09 -14.07 -13.30
C LEU A 261 -2.64 -14.46 -13.55
N THR A 262 -1.75 -13.49 -13.40
CA THR A 262 -0.31 -13.71 -13.39
C THR A 262 0.17 -14.02 -11.96
N ARG A 263 1.45 -14.42 -11.83
CA ARG A 263 2.04 -14.68 -10.51
C ARG A 263 2.03 -13.44 -9.60
N ALA A 264 2.14 -12.23 -10.16
CA ALA A 264 2.07 -10.98 -9.40
C ALA A 264 0.66 -10.71 -8.84
N GLU A 265 -0.36 -11.36 -9.40
CA GLU A 265 -1.77 -11.23 -9.01
C GLU A 265 -2.25 -12.42 -8.14
N ALA A 266 -1.33 -13.27 -7.65
CA ALA A 266 -1.70 -14.44 -6.84
C ALA A 266 -2.51 -14.07 -5.57
N ARG A 267 -2.34 -12.86 -5.05
CA ARG A 267 -3.09 -12.34 -3.90
C ARG A 267 -4.57 -12.08 -4.24
N ILE A 268 -4.87 -11.67 -5.48
CA ILE A 268 -6.24 -11.58 -5.99
C ILE A 268 -6.86 -12.98 -5.98
N GLY A 269 -6.19 -13.97 -6.55
CA GLY A 269 -6.66 -15.36 -6.54
C GLY A 269 -7.01 -15.84 -5.13
N ARG A 270 -6.10 -15.67 -4.16
CA ARG A 270 -6.35 -16.01 -2.75
C ARG A 270 -7.53 -15.24 -2.14
N MET A 271 -7.68 -13.95 -2.41
CA MET A 271 -8.81 -13.17 -1.90
C MET A 271 -10.16 -13.73 -2.39
N HIS A 272 -10.25 -14.06 -3.69
CA HIS A 272 -11.48 -14.60 -4.28
C HIS A 272 -11.73 -16.06 -3.86
N GLU A 273 -10.70 -16.89 -3.67
CA GLU A 273 -10.81 -18.22 -3.06
C GLU A 273 -11.42 -18.13 -1.65
N VAL A 274 -10.96 -17.18 -0.84
CA VAL A 274 -11.48 -17.00 0.53
C VAL A 274 -12.91 -16.47 0.47
N LEU A 275 -13.23 -15.51 -0.42
CA LEU A 275 -14.61 -15.05 -0.62
C LEU A 275 -15.55 -16.20 -0.96
N GLU A 276 -15.13 -17.13 -1.83
CA GLU A 276 -15.93 -18.29 -2.21
C GLU A 276 -16.30 -19.15 -1.00
N ARG A 277 -15.36 -19.38 -0.06
CA ARG A 277 -15.63 -20.16 1.16
C ARG A 277 -16.70 -19.51 2.04
N TYR A 278 -16.78 -18.18 2.07
CA TYR A 278 -17.77 -17.44 2.85
C TYR A 278 -19.11 -17.29 2.13
N LEU A 279 -19.10 -17.15 0.81
CA LEU A 279 -20.31 -16.96 0.00
C LEU A 279 -20.99 -18.27 -0.38
N ASP A 280 -20.25 -19.37 -0.37
CA ASP A 280 -20.68 -20.71 -0.81
C ASP A 280 -21.51 -20.68 -2.11
N PRO A 281 -20.96 -20.13 -3.21
CA PRO A 281 -21.71 -20.00 -4.44
C PRO A 281 -21.96 -21.38 -5.07
N PRO A 282 -22.96 -21.49 -5.96
CA PRO A 282 -23.18 -22.70 -6.77
C PRO A 282 -21.90 -23.16 -7.47
N ALA A 283 -21.72 -24.47 -7.63
CA ALA A 283 -20.50 -25.06 -8.19
C ALA A 283 -20.07 -24.47 -9.54
N ALA A 284 -21.01 -24.02 -10.37
CA ALA A 284 -20.72 -23.40 -11.67
C ALA A 284 -20.07 -22.00 -11.58
N LEU A 285 -20.06 -21.38 -10.39
CA LEU A 285 -19.46 -20.06 -10.12
C LEU A 285 -18.21 -20.16 -9.23
N ARG A 286 -17.79 -21.39 -8.89
CA ARG A 286 -16.60 -21.63 -8.08
C ARG A 286 -15.33 -21.57 -8.93
N LEU A 287 -14.25 -21.08 -8.34
CA LEU A 287 -12.93 -21.11 -8.94
C LEU A 287 -12.50 -22.56 -9.22
N PRO A 288 -11.79 -22.82 -10.34
CA PRO A 288 -11.22 -24.13 -10.61
C PRO A 288 -10.25 -24.54 -9.49
N VAL A 289 -10.18 -25.84 -9.20
CA VAL A 289 -9.34 -26.40 -8.12
C VAL A 289 -7.94 -26.80 -8.61
N ASP A 290 -7.62 -26.54 -9.89
CA ASP A 290 -6.43 -27.08 -10.57
C ASP A 290 -5.34 -26.02 -10.82
#